data_AF-A0A0E3QR94-F1
#
_entry.id   AF-A0A0E3QR94-F1
#
_cell.length_a   1.000
_cell.length_b   1.000
_cell.length_c   1.000
_cell.angle_alpha   90.00
_cell.angle_beta   90.00
_cell.angle_gamma   90.00
#
_symmetry.space_group_name_H-M   'P 1'
#
loop_
_entity.id
_entity.type
_entity.pdbx_description
1 polymer ?
#
loop_
_entity_poly.entity_id
_entity_poly.type
_entity_poly.pdbx_seq_one_letter_code
_entity_poly.pdbx_strand_id
1 'polypeptide(L)'
;MNDLCPKRKNGSRDIIIDSTDINLNLNWHAKKITKESLKNKEYKWGHSTHRGFFIGMKLTLALDSQTLKPLAFLINEANVAEPKIYPEILKELKRKRIIKAGDVIYADRGYYSYENYVISVRKTTLYL
;
A
#
# COMPACT_ATOMS: atom_id res chain seq x y z
N MET A 1 16.53 2.48 4.83
CA MET A 1 15.26 2.16 5.53
C MET A 1 15.48 1.63 6.95
N ASN A 2 16.42 0.70 7.17
CA ASN A 2 16.59 0.06 8.48
C ASN A 2 16.90 1.06 9.61
N ASP A 3 17.66 2.12 9.33
CA ASP A 3 17.97 3.17 10.33
C ASP A 3 16.77 4.08 10.64
N LEU A 4 15.76 4.12 9.76
CA LEU A 4 14.53 4.90 9.93
C LEU A 4 13.43 4.12 10.67
N CYS A 5 13.48 2.78 10.60
CA CYS A 5 12.47 1.91 11.19
C CYS A 5 12.64 1.86 12.72
N PRO A 6 11.60 2.21 13.51
CA PRO A 6 11.71 2.18 14.95
C PRO A 6 11.90 0.76 15.47
N LYS A 7 12.84 0.60 16.42
CA LYS A 7 12.95 -0.63 17.20
C LYS A 7 11.62 -0.92 17.90
N ARG A 8 11.28 -2.20 17.93
CA ARG A 8 10.04 -2.67 18.54
C ARG A 8 10.09 -2.47 20.05
N LYS A 9 9.02 -1.90 20.61
CA LYS A 9 8.77 -1.87 22.07
C LYS A 9 8.04 -3.17 22.49
N ASN A 10 8.14 -3.52 23.76
CA ASN A 10 7.40 -4.67 24.31
C ASN A 10 5.88 -4.43 24.15
N GLY A 11 5.13 -5.50 23.83
CA GLY A 11 3.68 -5.43 23.60
C GLY A 11 3.25 -5.66 22.14
N SER A 12 1.95 -5.47 21.89
CA SER A 12 1.35 -5.38 20.55
C SER A 12 1.76 -4.07 19.88
N ARG A 13 1.82 -4.09 18.55
CA ARG A 13 2.06 -2.91 17.72
C ARG A 13 0.86 -2.66 16.85
N ASP A 14 0.54 -1.38 16.71
CA ASP A 14 -0.50 -0.88 15.83
C ASP A 14 0.14 -0.34 14.56
N ILE A 15 -0.32 -0.81 13.41
CA ILE A 15 0.27 -0.55 12.10
C ILE A 15 -0.79 0.00 11.17
N ILE A 16 -0.50 1.13 10.54
CA ILE A 16 -1.35 1.74 9.53
C ILE A 16 -0.81 1.36 8.15
N ILE A 17 -1.69 0.88 7.27
CA ILE A 17 -1.37 0.58 5.88
C ILE A 17 -2.24 1.46 4.98
N ASP A 18 -1.57 2.23 4.12
CA ASP A 18 -2.25 3.09 3.16
C ASP A 18 -1.51 3.11 1.80
N SER A 19 -2.24 3.40 0.73
CA SER A 19 -1.69 3.51 -0.63
C SER A 19 -1.87 4.92 -1.18
N THR A 20 -0.87 5.36 -1.93
CA THR A 20 -0.90 6.62 -2.67
C THR A 20 -0.31 6.46 -4.06
N ASP A 21 -0.84 7.22 -5.01
CA ASP A 21 -0.39 7.18 -6.41
C ASP A 21 0.87 8.04 -6.60
N ILE A 22 1.94 7.41 -7.09
CA ILE A 22 3.12 8.08 -7.64
C ILE A 22 2.84 8.40 -9.10
N ASN A 23 2.54 9.67 -9.38
CA ASN A 23 2.27 10.12 -10.74
C ASN A 23 3.57 10.46 -11.48
N LEU A 24 3.76 9.87 -12.65
CA LEU A 24 4.77 10.25 -13.62
C LEU A 24 4.14 11.26 -14.60
N ASN A 25 4.31 12.55 -14.30
CA ASN A 25 3.81 13.58 -15.21
C ASN A 25 4.72 13.70 -16.45
N LEU A 26 4.39 12.94 -17.50
CA LEU A 26 5.05 13.04 -18.81
C LEU A 26 4.67 14.30 -19.59
N ASN A 27 3.64 15.02 -19.13
CA ASN A 27 3.11 16.23 -19.73
C ASN A 27 3.32 17.43 -18.80
N TRP A 28 4.50 18.03 -18.84
CA TRP A 28 4.66 19.46 -18.51
C TRP A 28 3.68 20.33 -19.35
N HIS A 29 3.19 19.83 -20.49
CA HIS A 29 2.15 20.45 -21.32
C HIS A 29 0.79 19.73 -21.25
N ALA A 30 -0.04 20.10 -20.27
CA ALA A 30 -1.51 20.26 -20.25
C ALA A 30 -2.49 19.36 -21.04
N LYS A 31 -2.11 18.21 -21.62
CA LYS A 31 -3.09 17.30 -22.27
C LYS A 31 -3.65 16.29 -21.29
N LYS A 32 -5.00 16.26 -21.17
CA LYS A 32 -5.75 15.28 -20.36
C LYS A 32 -5.51 13.87 -20.91
N ILE A 33 -5.09 12.96 -20.03
CA ILE A 33 -4.86 11.55 -20.36
C ILE A 33 -6.21 10.80 -20.31
N THR A 34 -6.51 10.03 -21.36
CA THR A 34 -7.71 9.18 -21.44
C THR A 34 -7.33 7.71 -21.36
N LYS A 35 -8.28 6.86 -20.96
CA LYS A 35 -8.08 5.40 -20.91
C LYS A 35 -7.63 4.86 -22.27
N GLU A 36 -8.25 5.31 -23.35
CA GLU A 36 -7.96 4.91 -24.72
C GLU A 36 -6.52 5.25 -25.12
N SER A 37 -6.02 6.42 -24.69
CA SER A 37 -4.64 6.85 -24.97
C SER A 37 -3.58 6.00 -24.26
N LEU A 38 -3.98 5.22 -23.26
CA LEU A 38 -3.11 4.39 -22.44
C LEU A 38 -3.16 2.90 -22.81
N LYS A 39 -4.27 2.44 -23.41
CA LYS A 39 -4.48 1.01 -23.75
C LYS A 39 -3.37 0.41 -24.62
N ASN A 40 -2.83 1.20 -25.54
CA ASN A 40 -1.83 0.74 -26.52
C ASN A 40 -0.40 1.15 -26.15
N LYS A 41 -0.17 1.67 -24.95
CA LYS A 41 1.14 2.10 -24.50
C LYS A 41 1.67 1.16 -23.43
N GLU A 42 2.97 0.91 -23.43
CA GLU A 42 3.66 0.11 -22.41
C GLU A 42 3.78 0.84 -21.06
N TYR A 43 3.03 1.92 -20.85
CA TYR A 43 3.05 2.67 -19.62
C TYR A 43 2.22 1.98 -18.55
N LYS A 44 2.76 1.92 -17.34
CA LYS A 44 1.97 1.58 -16.14
C LYS A 44 1.03 2.74 -15.85
N TRP A 45 -0.26 2.47 -15.78
CA TRP A 45 -1.28 3.50 -15.59
C TRP A 45 -2.29 3.09 -14.53
N GLY A 46 -2.93 4.07 -13.91
CA GLY A 46 -3.98 3.87 -12.91
C GLY A 46 -5.12 4.86 -13.11
N HIS A 47 -6.14 4.74 -12.27
CA HIS A 47 -7.24 5.68 -12.21
C HIS A 47 -7.46 6.10 -10.77
N SER A 48 -7.46 7.41 -10.53
CA SER A 48 -7.79 8.02 -9.24
C SER A 48 -9.08 8.82 -9.36
N THR A 49 -9.93 8.79 -8.34
CA THR A 49 -11.16 9.59 -8.28
C THR A 49 -10.90 11.08 -8.43
N HIS A 50 -9.78 11.57 -7.88
CA HIS A 50 -9.43 13.01 -7.88
C HIS A 50 -8.65 13.45 -9.12
N ARG A 51 -7.93 12.54 -9.79
CA ARG A 51 -7.00 12.88 -10.89
C ARG A 51 -7.40 12.28 -12.24
N GLY A 52 -8.36 11.36 -12.28
CA GLY A 52 -8.67 10.57 -13.47
C GLY A 52 -7.56 9.57 -13.80
N PHE A 53 -7.42 9.25 -15.09
CA PHE A 53 -6.36 8.36 -15.56
C PHE A 53 -4.99 9.04 -15.51
N PHE A 54 -3.99 8.33 -14.97
CA PHE A 54 -2.62 8.82 -14.86
C PHE A 54 -1.63 7.71 -15.22
N ILE A 55 -0.40 8.12 -15.59
CA ILE A 55 0.73 7.22 -15.81
C ILE A 55 1.56 7.22 -14.54
N GLY A 56 1.93 6.06 -14.02
CA GLY A 56 2.71 5.99 -12.79
C GLY A 56 2.63 4.66 -12.07
N MET A 57 2.97 4.74 -10.78
CA MET A 57 3.07 3.61 -9.86
C MET A 57 2.15 3.87 -8.66
N LYS A 58 1.90 2.83 -7.87
CA LYS A 58 1.23 2.92 -6.58
C LYS A 58 2.23 2.60 -5.47
N LEU A 59 2.36 3.50 -4.51
CA LEU A 59 3.15 3.33 -3.30
C LEU A 59 2.24 2.88 -2.17
N THR A 60 2.53 1.73 -1.58
CA THR A 60 1.89 1.28 -0.34
C THR A 60 2.87 1.44 0.80
N LEU A 61 2.47 2.11 1.87
CA LEU A 61 3.27 2.36 3.06
C LEU A 61 2.66 1.65 4.26
N ALA A 62 3.52 1.01 5.06
CA ALA A 62 3.20 0.54 6.40
C ALA A 62 3.89 1.46 7.42
N LEU A 63 3.13 2.04 8.33
CA LEU A 63 3.60 2.98 9.35
C LEU A 63 3.31 2.44 10.76
N ASP A 64 4.19 2.73 11.71
CA ASP A 64 3.90 2.55 13.14
C ASP A 64 2.90 3.64 13.57
N SER A 65 1.74 3.27 14.11
CA SER A 65 0.65 4.24 14.33
C SER A 65 0.99 5.32 15.36
N GLN A 66 1.86 5.02 16.33
CA GLN A 66 2.22 5.94 17.40
C GLN A 66 3.28 6.94 16.93
N THR A 67 4.27 6.46 16.19
CA THR A 67 5.44 7.27 15.80
C THR A 67 5.35 7.82 14.38
N LEU A 68 4.40 7.32 13.58
CA LEU A 68 4.26 7.56 12.14
C LEU A 68 5.52 7.24 11.34
N LYS A 69 6.48 6.52 11.93
CA LYS A 69 7.70 6.13 11.24
C LYS A 69 7.42 4.97 10.30
N PRO A 70 8.03 4.96 9.12
CA PRO A 70 7.80 3.90 8.16
C PRO A 70 8.43 2.59 8.61
N LEU A 71 7.69 1.50 8.42
CA LEU A 71 8.07 0.13 8.76
C LEU A 71 8.43 -0.67 7.50
N ALA A 72 7.63 -0.50 6.44
CA ALA A 72 7.86 -1.10 5.13
C ALA A 72 7.16 -0.30 4.05
N PHE A 73 7.56 -0.51 2.80
CA PHE A 73 6.85 0.03 1.65
C PHE A 73 6.91 -0.95 0.48
N LEU A 74 5.95 -0.83 -0.42
CA LEU A 74 5.92 -1.51 -1.72
C LEU A 74 5.65 -0.50 -2.82
N ILE A 75 6.24 -0.72 -3.98
CA ILE A 75 5.95 0.04 -5.19
C ILE A 75 5.40 -0.94 -6.22
N ASN A 76 4.15 -0.74 -6.61
CA ASN A 76 3.40 -1.58 -7.54
C ASN A 76 2.99 -0.78 -8.78
N GLU A 77 2.52 -1.47 -9.81
CA GLU A 77 1.89 -0.78 -10.95
C GLU A 77 0.61 -0.08 -10.49
N ALA A 78 0.30 1.07 -11.10
CA ALA A 78 -0.79 1.92 -10.66
C ALA A 78 -2.19 1.29 -10.79
N ASN A 79 -2.38 0.32 -11.68
CA ASN A 79 -3.64 -0.41 -11.89
C ASN A 79 -3.85 -1.58 -10.91
N VAL A 80 -2.88 -1.89 -10.04
CA VAL A 80 -3.05 -2.98 -9.08
C VAL A 80 -4.05 -2.55 -7.98
N ALA A 81 -5.09 -3.37 -7.80
CA ALA A 81 -6.08 -3.15 -6.77
C ALA A 81 -5.48 -3.39 -5.36
N GLU A 82 -5.80 -2.51 -4.39
CA GLU A 82 -5.32 -2.62 -3.00
C GLU A 82 -5.49 -4.02 -2.38
N PRO A 83 -6.61 -4.75 -2.58
CA PRO A 83 -6.77 -6.06 -1.96
C PRO A 83 -5.71 -7.07 -2.40
N LYS A 84 -5.14 -6.92 -3.60
CA LYS A 84 -4.04 -7.78 -4.08
C LYS A 84 -2.69 -7.38 -3.52
N ILE A 85 -2.54 -6.14 -3.07
CA ILE A 85 -1.30 -5.61 -2.48
C ILE A 85 -1.20 -5.99 -1.00
N TYR A 86 -2.33 -6.06 -0.30
CA TYR A 86 -2.39 -6.34 1.13
C TYR A 86 -1.58 -7.59 1.55
N PRO A 87 -1.72 -8.77 0.92
CA PRO A 87 -0.95 -9.95 1.31
C PRO A 87 0.57 -9.76 1.13
N GLU A 88 0.98 -8.99 0.11
CA GLU A 88 2.39 -8.74 -0.18
C GLU A 88 3.05 -7.84 0.86
N ILE A 89 2.36 -6.77 1.30
CA ILE A 89 2.92 -5.91 2.36
C ILE A 89 3.00 -6.67 3.68
N LEU A 90 2.03 -7.55 4.00
CA LEU A 90 2.11 -8.43 5.17
C LEU A 90 3.28 -9.41 5.08
N LYS A 91 3.53 -9.97 3.89
CA LYS A 91 4.67 -10.87 3.64
C LYS A 91 5.99 -10.15 3.88
N GLU A 92 6.12 -8.91 3.40
CA GLU A 92 7.31 -8.09 3.63
C GLU A 92 7.51 -7.74 5.11
N LEU A 93 6.44 -7.34 5.81
CA LEU A 93 6.48 -7.08 7.24
C LEU A 93 6.91 -8.33 8.03
N LYS A 94 6.42 -9.51 7.65
CA LYS A 94 6.81 -10.79 8.26
C LYS A 94 8.26 -11.15 7.95
N ARG A 95 8.69 -11.00 6.70
CA ARG A 95 10.07 -11.26 6.25
C ARG A 95 11.08 -10.40 7.03
N LYS A 96 10.72 -9.15 7.30
CA LYS A 96 11.49 -8.20 8.11
C LYS A 96 11.35 -8.41 9.63
N ARG A 97 10.54 -9.38 10.07
CA ARG A 97 10.23 -9.66 11.49
C ARG A 97 9.64 -8.45 12.23
N ILE A 98 8.84 -7.64 11.53
CA ILE A 98 8.20 -6.44 12.10
C ILE A 98 6.89 -6.80 12.81
N ILE A 99 6.08 -7.66 12.17
CA ILE A 99 4.78 -8.11 12.70
C ILE A 99 4.87 -9.45 13.42
N LYS A 100 4.02 -9.62 14.43
CA LYS A 100 3.78 -10.88 15.15
C LYS A 100 2.28 -11.05 15.46
N ALA A 101 1.90 -12.25 15.91
CA ALA A 101 0.54 -12.50 16.38
C ALA A 101 0.17 -11.53 17.53
N GLY A 102 -1.05 -10.98 17.46
CA GLY A 102 -1.54 -9.95 18.39
C GLY A 102 -1.23 -8.51 18.00
N ASP A 103 -0.46 -8.27 16.93
CA ASP A 103 -0.35 -6.93 16.35
C ASP A 103 -1.64 -6.53 15.63
N VAL A 104 -1.94 -5.24 15.65
CA VAL A 104 -3.15 -4.67 15.04
C VAL A 104 -2.79 -3.97 13.74
N ILE A 105 -3.55 -4.25 12.68
CA ILE A 105 -3.41 -3.60 11.39
C ILE A 105 -4.67 -2.80 11.11
N TYR A 106 -4.49 -1.52 10.78
CA TYR A 106 -5.49 -0.61 10.29
C TYR A 106 -5.23 -0.39 8.80
N ALA A 107 -6.24 -0.65 7.97
CA ALA A 107 -6.16 -0.44 6.53
C ALA A 107 -7.48 0.11 6.02
N ASP A 108 -7.43 0.99 5.01
CA ASP A 108 -8.64 1.53 4.39
C ASP A 108 -9.50 0.42 3.76
N ARG A 109 -10.80 0.70 3.59
CA ARG A 109 -11.78 -0.19 2.96
C ARG A 109 -11.35 -0.65 1.57
N GLY A 110 -10.54 0.12 0.85
CA GLY A 110 -9.94 -0.30 -0.42
C GLY A 110 -9.19 -1.64 -0.33
N TYR A 111 -8.61 -1.98 0.82
CA TYR A 111 -7.90 -3.25 1.04
C TYR A 111 -8.81 -4.42 1.43
N TYR A 112 -10.10 -4.17 1.68
CA TYR A 112 -11.00 -5.22 2.13
C TYR A 112 -11.22 -6.29 1.06
N SER A 113 -11.00 -7.54 1.46
CA SER A 113 -11.58 -8.72 0.82
C SER A 113 -11.78 -9.80 1.87
N TYR A 114 -12.61 -10.79 1.58
CA TYR A 114 -12.79 -11.93 2.50
C TYR A 114 -11.48 -12.68 2.74
N GLU A 115 -10.67 -12.87 1.70
CA GLU A 115 -9.35 -13.50 1.78
C GLU A 115 -8.42 -12.70 2.69
N ASN A 116 -8.40 -11.38 2.56
CA ASN A 116 -7.56 -10.51 3.41
C ASN A 116 -8.00 -10.57 4.87
N TYR A 117 -9.30 -10.60 5.14
CA TYR A 117 -9.81 -10.82 6.49
C TYR A 117 -9.31 -12.15 7.08
N VAL A 118 -9.45 -13.26 6.35
CA VAL A 118 -9.00 -14.59 6.79
C VAL A 118 -7.48 -14.63 7.02
N ILE A 119 -6.70 -14.01 6.11
CA ILE A 119 -5.24 -13.93 6.24
C ILE A 119 -4.87 -13.19 7.52
N SER A 120 -5.55 -12.08 7.82
CA SER A 120 -5.22 -11.25 8.96
C SER A 120 -5.59 -11.89 10.27
N VAL A 121 -6.78 -12.50 10.40
CA VAL A 121 -7.17 -13.24 11.61
C VAL A 121 -6.16 -14.36 11.94
N ARG A 122 -5.56 -14.99 10.91
CA ARG A 122 -4.57 -16.05 11.11
C ARG A 122 -3.17 -15.55 11.50
N LYS A 123 -2.79 -14.33 11.11
CA LYS A 123 -1.41 -13.83 11.22
C LYS A 123 -1.25 -12.71 12.25
N THR A 124 -2.30 -11.93 12.48
CA THR A 124 -2.36 -10.70 13.25
C THR A 124 -3.80 -10.49 13.78
N THR A 125 -4.18 -9.26 14.09
CA THR A 125 -5.57 -8.81 14.30
C THR A 125 -5.82 -7.66 13.31
N LEU A 126 -6.94 -7.67 12.58
CA LEU A 126 -7.28 -6.64 11.57
C LEU A 126 -8.53 -5.87 11.97
N TYR A 127 -8.44 -4.55 11.89
CA TYR A 127 -9.58 -3.64 11.88
C TYR A 127 -9.63 -2.93 10.52
N LEU A 128 -10.82 -2.91 9.93
CA LEU A 128 -11.14 -2.31 8.63
C LEU A 128 -11.93 -1.02 8.83
#